data_AF-A0AAP0EAC5-F1
#
_entry.id   AF-A0AAP0EAC5-F1
#
_cell.length_a   1.000
_cell.length_b   1.000
_cell.length_c   1.000
_cell.angle_alpha   90.00
_cell.angle_beta   90.00
_cell.angle_gamma   90.00
#
_symmetry.space_group_name_H-M   'P 1'
#
loop_
_entity.id
_entity.type
_entity.pdbx_description
1 polymer ?
#
loop_
_entity_poly.entity_id
_entity_poly.type
_entity_poly.pdbx_seq_one_letter_code
_entity_poly.pdbx_strand_id
1 'polypeptide(L)'
;MLFSVGCVQFLPFWIDLSLFYYGYQLFLFMYFASQIVSGSSIETDKQVLLQLKSYLIDQNKVNPGRYSAWNDSSSSPCDWPEITCARERVTRINLSNCNLSGNIYGFSNFSQLTQLDNLDFSQNTIGAESRPILAGATISST
;
A
#
# COMPACT_ATOMS: atom_id res chain seq x y z
N MET A 1 -18.09 -48.27 -25.52
CA MET A 1 -19.14 -49.29 -25.66
C MET A 1 -20.31 -48.85 -24.80
N LEU A 2 -21.48 -48.61 -25.39
CA LEU A 2 -22.70 -48.22 -24.67
C LEU A 2 -23.43 -49.50 -24.26
N PHE A 3 -23.71 -49.68 -22.97
CA PHE A 3 -24.68 -50.67 -22.49
C PHE A 3 -25.98 -49.95 -22.16
N SER A 4 -27.04 -50.30 -22.88
CA SER A 4 -28.40 -49.78 -22.67
C SER A 4 -29.16 -50.70 -21.72
N VAL A 5 -29.43 -50.23 -20.50
CA VAL A 5 -30.45 -50.79 -19.61
C VAL A 5 -31.08 -49.62 -18.83
N GLY A 6 -32.33 -49.29 -19.16
CA GLY A 6 -33.13 -48.28 -18.44
C GLY A 6 -32.73 -46.82 -18.71
N CYS A 7 -33.70 -45.91 -18.61
CA CYS A 7 -33.56 -44.46 -18.82
C CYS A 7 -32.77 -43.78 -17.68
N VAL A 8 -31.59 -44.30 -17.35
CA VAL A 8 -30.59 -43.62 -16.52
C VAL A 8 -29.33 -43.63 -17.36
N GLN A 9 -29.13 -42.54 -18.10
CA GLN A 9 -27.98 -42.36 -18.97
C GLN A 9 -26.74 -42.20 -18.09
N PHE A 10 -26.10 -43.31 -17.73
CA PHE A 10 -24.78 -43.29 -17.11
C PHE A 10 -23.84 -42.60 -18.10
N LEU A 11 -23.44 -41.38 -17.79
CA LEU A 11 -22.38 -40.72 -18.53
C LEU A 11 -21.15 -41.65 -18.50
N PRO A 12 -20.36 -41.71 -19.59
CA PRO A 12 -19.13 -42.50 -19.59
C PRO A 12 -18.28 -42.08 -18.39
N PHE A 13 -17.78 -43.04 -17.59
CA PHE A 13 -16.91 -42.76 -16.44
C PHE A 13 -15.75 -41.79 -16.75
N TRP A 14 -15.30 -41.77 -18.01
CA TRP A 14 -14.27 -40.87 -18.54
C TRP A 14 -14.74 -39.41 -18.62
N ILE A 15 -16.03 -39.17 -18.89
CA ILE A 15 -16.64 -37.83 -18.90
C ILE A 15 -16.68 -37.29 -17.47
N ASP A 16 -17.08 -38.11 -16.50
CA ASP A 16 -17.06 -37.70 -15.09
C ASP A 16 -15.65 -37.34 -14.64
N LEU A 17 -14.66 -38.20 -14.92
CA LEU A 17 -13.25 -37.91 -14.60
C LEU A 17 -12.72 -36.64 -15.29
N SER A 18 -13.13 -36.38 -16.54
CA SER A 18 -12.77 -35.16 -17.25
C SER A 18 -13.41 -33.91 -16.65
N LEU A 19 -14.68 -33.98 -16.23
CA LEU A 19 -15.39 -32.89 -15.56
C LEU A 19 -14.80 -32.63 -14.17
N PHE A 20 -14.45 -33.68 -13.42
CA PHE A 20 -13.73 -33.55 -12.14
C PHE A 20 -12.35 -32.91 -12.34
N TYR A 21 -11.61 -33.28 -13.40
CA TYR A 21 -10.31 -32.69 -13.72
C TYR A 21 -10.42 -31.20 -14.09
N TYR A 22 -11.34 -30.82 -14.98
CA TYR A 22 -11.55 -29.41 -15.32
C TYR A 22 -12.07 -28.60 -14.13
N GLY A 23 -12.93 -29.16 -13.29
CA GLY A 23 -13.38 -28.54 -12.04
C GLY A 23 -12.25 -28.30 -11.06
N TYR A 24 -11.36 -29.27 -10.86
CA TYR A 24 -10.17 -29.13 -10.02
C TYR A 24 -9.20 -28.07 -10.57
N GLN A 25 -8.97 -28.04 -11.88
CA GLN A 25 -8.15 -27.02 -12.54
C GLN A 25 -8.75 -25.60 -12.36
N LEU A 26 -10.07 -25.44 -12.50
CA LEU A 26 -10.75 -24.17 -12.26
C LEU A 26 -10.66 -23.75 -10.79
N PHE A 27 -10.81 -24.68 -9.85
CA PHE A 27 -10.67 -24.41 -8.43
C PHE A 27 -9.24 -23.96 -8.07
N LEU A 28 -8.21 -24.63 -8.60
CA LEU A 28 -6.82 -24.21 -8.44
C LEU A 28 -6.58 -22.81 -9.04
N PHE A 29 -7.11 -22.53 -10.23
CA PHE A 29 -6.98 -21.22 -10.87
C PHE A 29 -7.61 -20.10 -10.01
N MET A 30 -8.80 -20.31 -9.47
CA MET A 30 -9.44 -19.33 -8.58
C MET A 30 -8.68 -19.14 -7.27
N TYR A 31 -8.11 -20.21 -6.70
CA TYR A 31 -7.25 -20.12 -5.52
C TYR A 31 -6.01 -19.25 -5.78
N PHE A 32 -5.30 -19.49 -6.88
CA PHE A 32 -4.15 -18.66 -7.26
C PHE A 32 -4.54 -17.22 -7.60
N ALA A 33 -5.64 -17.00 -8.31
CA ALA A 33 -6.12 -15.67 -8.63
C ALA A 33 -6.44 -14.83 -7.38
N SER A 34 -6.94 -15.46 -6.30
CA SER A 34 -7.22 -14.77 -5.04
C SER A 34 -5.97 -14.20 -4.36
N GLN A 35 -4.84 -14.91 -4.44
CA GLN A 35 -3.57 -14.48 -3.83
C GLN A 35 -2.97 -13.26 -4.55
N ILE A 36 -3.24 -13.11 -5.86
CA ILE A 36 -2.74 -12.00 -6.68
C ILE A 36 -3.37 -10.66 -6.25
N VAL A 37 -4.63 -10.67 -5.81
CA VAL A 37 -5.38 -9.44 -5.46
C VAL A 37 -4.82 -8.79 -4.18
N SER A 38 -4.46 -9.59 -3.18
CA SER A 38 -3.87 -9.08 -1.94
C SER A 38 -2.42 -8.59 -2.16
N GLY A 39 -1.64 -9.33 -2.96
CA GLY A 39 -0.23 -9.01 -3.23
C GLY A 39 -0.03 -7.73 -4.06
N SER A 40 -0.91 -7.45 -5.02
CA SER A 40 -0.80 -6.23 -5.84
C SER A 40 -1.09 -4.96 -5.03
N SER A 41 -1.99 -5.07 -4.06
CA SER A 41 -2.43 -3.92 -3.28
C SER A 41 -1.36 -3.49 -2.27
N ILE A 42 -0.70 -4.44 -1.60
CA ILE A 42 0.38 -4.14 -0.66
C ILE A 42 1.64 -3.62 -1.37
N GLU A 43 1.95 -4.15 -2.56
CA GLU A 43 3.07 -3.66 -3.36
C GLU A 43 2.83 -2.21 -3.82
N THR A 44 1.61 -1.87 -4.22
CA THR A 44 1.25 -0.49 -4.57
C THR A 44 1.41 0.44 -3.36
N ASP A 45 0.90 0.04 -2.19
CA ASP A 45 1.05 0.82 -0.95
C ASP A 45 2.55 1.01 -0.59
N LYS A 46 3.37 -0.03 -0.77
CA LYS A 46 4.83 0.02 -0.57
C LYS A 46 5.48 1.07 -1.47
N GLN A 47 5.19 1.05 -2.77
CA GLN A 47 5.77 2.00 -3.72
C GLN A 47 5.44 3.45 -3.36
N VAL A 48 4.20 3.71 -2.94
CA VAL A 48 3.77 5.05 -2.48
C VAL A 48 4.54 5.47 -1.23
N LEU A 49 4.69 4.57 -0.26
CA LEU A 49 5.46 4.88 0.96
C LEU A 49 6.96 5.08 0.68
N LEU A 50 7.55 4.39 -0.30
CA LEU A 50 8.93 4.66 -0.73
C LEU A 50 9.08 6.04 -1.37
N GLN A 51 8.10 6.45 -2.19
CA GLN A 51 8.07 7.81 -2.73
C GLN A 51 7.92 8.85 -1.62
N LEU A 52 7.07 8.58 -0.62
CA LEU A 52 6.93 9.42 0.56
C LEU A 52 8.26 9.50 1.33
N LYS A 53 8.93 8.37 1.58
CA LYS A 53 10.24 8.33 2.24
C LYS A 53 11.25 9.21 1.52
N SER A 54 11.38 9.06 0.20
CA SER A 54 12.28 9.87 -0.62
C SER A 54 11.95 11.36 -0.53
N TYR A 55 10.67 11.71 -0.60
CA TYR A 55 10.20 13.08 -0.45
C TYR A 55 10.56 13.67 0.92
N LEU A 56 10.32 12.92 2.01
CA LEU A 56 10.62 13.37 3.37
C LEU A 56 12.13 13.50 3.63
N ILE A 57 12.95 12.62 3.03
CA ILE A 57 14.42 12.72 3.09
C ILE A 57 14.89 13.99 2.35
N ASP A 58 14.31 14.29 1.18
CA ASP A 58 14.69 15.49 0.43
C ASP A 58 14.36 16.79 1.17
N GLN A 59 13.18 16.82 1.83
CA GLN A 59 12.77 17.97 2.64
C GLN A 59 13.54 18.09 3.97
N ASN A 60 14.10 17.00 4.51
CA ASN A 60 14.72 16.97 5.84
C ASN A 60 16.13 16.35 5.82
N LYS A 61 16.99 16.81 4.91
CA LYS A 61 18.35 16.26 4.71
C LYS A 61 19.25 16.31 5.95
N VAL A 62 19.04 17.31 6.81
CA VAL A 62 19.91 17.56 7.97
C VAL A 62 19.55 16.68 9.16
N ASN A 63 18.26 16.40 9.36
CA ASN A 63 17.77 15.62 10.49
C ASN A 63 16.70 14.63 10.01
N PRO A 64 17.11 13.51 9.39
CA PRO A 64 16.17 12.51 8.94
C PRO A 64 15.46 11.89 10.16
N GLY A 65 14.14 12.00 10.18
CA GLY A 65 13.32 11.41 11.24
C GLY A 65 13.26 9.89 11.18
N ARG A 66 12.38 9.31 12.00
CA ARG A 66 12.25 7.86 12.18
C ARG A 66 11.84 7.10 10.90
N TYR A 67 11.21 7.78 9.95
CA TYR A 67 10.88 7.24 8.62
C TYR A 67 12.11 6.86 7.77
N SER A 68 13.31 7.34 8.13
CA SER A 68 14.55 6.91 7.48
C SER A 68 14.87 5.43 7.71
N ALA A 69 14.36 4.84 8.80
CA ALA A 69 14.55 3.44 9.15
C ALA A 69 13.63 2.47 8.37
N TRP A 70 12.74 2.98 7.51
CA TRP A 70 11.91 2.13 6.65
C TRP A 70 12.81 1.29 5.74
N ASN A 71 12.64 -0.03 5.79
CA ASN A 71 13.50 -0.96 5.08
C ASN A 71 12.96 -1.24 3.67
N ASP A 72 13.61 -0.64 2.66
CA ASP A 72 13.21 -0.75 1.26
C ASP A 72 13.30 -2.20 0.73
N SER A 73 14.15 -3.02 1.36
CA SER A 73 14.33 -4.44 1.05
C SER A 73 13.27 -5.33 1.70
N SER A 74 12.44 -4.80 2.62
CA SER A 74 11.34 -5.56 3.21
C SER A 74 10.33 -5.97 2.14
N SER A 75 9.80 -7.19 2.24
CA SER A 75 8.71 -7.65 1.39
C SER A 75 7.41 -6.90 1.64
N SER A 76 7.18 -6.44 2.88
CA SER A 76 5.98 -5.71 3.27
C SER A 76 6.30 -4.39 3.98
N PRO A 77 5.60 -3.29 3.66
CA PRO A 77 5.69 -2.03 4.40
C PRO A 77 5.04 -2.12 5.78
N CYS A 78 4.28 -3.19 6.07
CA CYS A 78 3.66 -3.42 7.39
C CYS A 78 4.68 -3.72 8.48
N ASP A 79 5.89 -4.13 8.11
CA ASP A 79 7.01 -4.37 9.03
C ASP A 79 7.76 -3.07 9.37
N TRP A 80 7.41 -1.95 8.73
CA TRP A 80 8.10 -0.69 8.93
C TRP A 80 7.63 -0.02 10.23
N PRO A 81 8.57 0.65 10.93
CA PRO A 81 8.19 1.44 12.09
C PRO A 81 7.19 2.51 11.66
N GLU A 82 6.16 2.67 12.48
CA GLU A 82 5.11 3.66 12.38
C GLU A 82 4.10 3.47 11.25
N ILE A 83 4.19 2.34 10.56
CA ILE A 83 3.17 1.87 9.62
C ILE A 83 2.32 0.82 10.33
N THR A 84 1.00 0.91 10.17
CA THR A 84 0.09 -0.14 10.61
C THR A 84 -0.76 -0.59 9.45
N CYS A 85 -0.84 -1.89 9.27
CA CYS A 85 -1.65 -2.51 8.24
C CYS A 85 -2.83 -3.28 8.82
N ALA A 86 -3.90 -3.36 8.03
CA ALA A 86 -4.99 -4.30 8.24
C ALA A 86 -5.29 -5.00 6.92
N ARG A 87 -5.43 -6.33 6.95
CA ARG A 87 -5.75 -7.15 5.77
C ARG A 87 -4.83 -6.88 4.57
N GLU A 88 -3.51 -6.88 4.80
CA GLU A 88 -2.48 -6.61 3.77
C GLU A 88 -2.60 -5.23 3.11
N ARG A 89 -3.14 -4.23 3.80
CA ARG A 89 -3.24 -2.83 3.32
C ARG A 89 -2.82 -1.85 4.39
N VAL A 90 -2.18 -0.76 4.00
CA VAL A 90 -1.77 0.31 4.92
C VAL A 90 -3.00 1.08 5.38
N THR A 91 -3.23 1.11 6.70
CA THR A 91 -4.40 1.78 7.31
C THR A 91 -4.02 2.97 8.18
N ARG A 92 -2.81 2.96 8.74
CA ARG A 92 -2.32 4.07 9.56
C ARG A 92 -0.85 4.34 9.30
N ILE A 93 -0.53 5.62 9.24
CA ILE A 93 0.82 6.15 9.15
C ILE A 93 0.98 7.17 10.28
N ASN A 94 1.85 6.87 11.24
CA ASN A 94 2.12 7.75 12.37
C ASN A 94 3.48 8.41 12.22
N LEU A 95 3.51 9.63 11.71
CA LEU A 95 4.72 10.43 11.61
C LEU A 95 4.71 11.58 12.61
N SER A 96 4.02 11.41 13.74
CA SER A 96 4.03 12.39 14.82
C SER A 96 5.42 12.52 15.45
N ASN A 97 5.80 13.74 15.82
CA ASN A 97 7.07 14.04 16.49
C ASN A 97 8.30 13.41 15.77
N CYS A 98 8.29 13.42 14.44
CA CYS A 98 9.33 12.82 13.61
C CYS A 98 10.30 13.88 13.04
N ASN A 99 10.40 15.04 13.69
CA ASN A 99 11.22 16.18 13.26
C ASN A 99 10.95 16.62 11.81
N LEU A 100 9.71 16.48 11.36
CA LEU A 100 9.36 16.86 10.01
C LEU A 100 9.28 18.37 9.86
N SER A 101 9.91 18.89 8.82
CA SER A 101 9.90 20.29 8.40
C SER A 101 9.61 20.41 6.91
N GLY A 102 9.22 21.59 6.46
CA GLY A 102 8.87 21.87 5.06
C GLY A 102 7.38 21.65 4.72
N ASN A 103 7.09 21.54 3.42
CA ASN A 103 5.71 21.45 2.91
C ASN A 103 5.30 19.99 2.62
N ILE A 104 4.85 19.24 3.63
CA ILE A 104 4.41 17.84 3.44
C ILE A 104 3.16 17.73 2.55
N TYR A 105 2.32 18.77 2.52
CA TYR A 105 1.13 18.81 1.69
C TYR A 105 1.44 18.83 0.18
N GLY A 106 2.71 19.01 -0.22
CA GLY A 106 3.15 18.87 -1.61
C GLY A 106 3.18 17.43 -2.13
N PHE A 107 3.10 16.42 -1.26
CA PHE A 107 3.04 15.02 -1.68
C PHE A 107 1.61 14.63 -2.12
N SER A 108 1.40 14.43 -3.41
CA SER A 108 0.07 14.16 -3.99
C SER A 108 -0.36 12.70 -3.95
N ASN A 109 0.55 11.75 -3.69
CA ASN A 109 0.29 10.33 -3.91
C ASN A 109 -0.41 9.64 -2.73
N PHE A 110 -0.81 10.38 -1.69
CA PHE A 110 -1.64 9.84 -0.60
C PHE A 110 -2.96 9.22 -1.11
N SER A 111 -3.49 9.71 -2.24
CA SER A 111 -4.72 9.18 -2.85
C SER A 111 -4.60 7.73 -3.32
N GLN A 112 -3.39 7.19 -3.48
CA GLN A 112 -3.15 5.81 -3.88
C GLN A 112 -3.25 4.82 -2.70
N LEU A 113 -3.14 5.31 -1.47
CA LEU A 113 -3.33 4.52 -0.26
C LEU A 113 -4.83 4.38 0.04
N THR A 114 -5.51 3.51 -0.70
CA THR A 114 -6.98 3.44 -0.72
C THR A 114 -7.64 3.04 0.60
N GLN A 115 -6.88 2.49 1.56
CA GLN A 115 -7.39 2.04 2.86
C GLN A 115 -6.80 2.87 4.03
N LEU A 116 -6.15 4.00 3.73
CA LEU A 116 -5.55 4.84 4.76
C LEU A 116 -6.64 5.57 5.54
N ASP A 117 -6.82 5.20 6.81
CA ASP A 117 -7.80 5.80 7.71
C ASP A 117 -7.19 6.89 8.59
N ASN A 118 -5.90 6.75 8.94
CA ASN A 118 -5.26 7.63 9.90
C ASN A 118 -3.85 8.04 9.46
N LEU A 119 -3.69 9.33 9.20
CA LEU A 119 -2.42 9.96 8.87
C LEU A 119 -2.12 11.01 9.93
N ASP A 120 -1.12 10.75 10.77
CA ASP A 120 -0.75 11.64 11.86
C ASP A 120 0.60 12.30 11.57
N PHE A 121 0.57 13.64 11.48
CA PHE A 121 1.75 14.48 11.34
C PHE A 121 1.90 15.46 12.51
N SER A 122 1.17 15.25 13.60
CA SER A 122 1.17 16.14 14.75
C SER A 122 2.56 16.30 15.37
N GLN A 123 2.77 17.39 16.11
CA GLN A 123 4.04 17.66 16.79
C GLN A 123 5.25 17.77 15.82
N ASN A 124 5.02 18.30 14.62
CA ASN A 124 6.06 18.61 13.63
C ASN A 124 5.96 20.07 13.16
N THR A 125 7.01 20.55 12.49
CA THR A 125 7.14 21.95 12.01
C THR A 125 6.74 22.06 10.53
N ILE A 126 5.52 21.61 10.21
CA ILE A 126 5.03 21.49 8.83
C ILE A 126 4.40 22.82 8.39
N GLY A 127 4.77 23.31 7.20
CA GLY A 127 4.21 24.55 6.64
C GLY A 127 4.94 25.84 7.03
N ALA A 128 6.08 25.76 7.72
CA ALA A 128 6.87 26.95 8.07
C ALA A 128 7.70 27.53 6.89
N GLU A 129 7.93 26.75 5.83
CA GLU A 129 8.74 27.17 4.68
C GLU A 129 7.89 27.55 3.46
N SER A 130 7.23 28.71 3.56
CA SER A 130 7.04 29.58 2.41
C SER A 130 7.28 31.04 2.81
N ARG A 131 8.44 31.32 3.41
CA ARG A 131 9.02 32.66 3.38
C ARG A 131 10.45 32.54 2.87
N PRO A 132 10.69 32.61 1.54
CA PRO A 132 11.89 33.28 1.11
C PRO A 132 11.78 34.70 1.66
N ILE A 133 12.45 34.99 2.79
CA ILE A 133 12.69 36.36 3.20
C ILE A 133 13.65 36.91 2.15
N LEU A 134 13.05 37.39 1.06
CA LEU A 134 13.66 38.39 0.20
C LEU A 134 14.03 39.55 1.11
N ALA A 135 15.28 39.96 1.02
CA ALA A 135 15.78 41.20 1.55
C ALA A 135 14.81 42.35 1.26
N GLY A 136 14.43 43.09 2.30
CA GLY A 136 13.88 44.45 2.15
C GLY A 136 12.40 44.55 1.81
N ALA A 137 11.52 44.30 2.78
CA ALA A 137 10.27 45.05 2.86
C ALA A 137 9.80 45.13 4.32
N THR A 138 10.05 46.30 4.92
CA THR A 138 9.43 46.75 6.16
C THR A 138 7.92 46.72 5.98
N ILE A 139 7.19 46.02 6.85
CA ILE A 139 5.79 46.37 7.10
C ILE A 139 5.63 46.47 8.62
N SER A 140 5.49 47.72 9.05
CA SER A 140 5.08 48.10 10.39
C SER A 140 3.63 47.65 10.60
N SER A 141 3.32 47.10 11.76
CA SER A 141 1.93 47.05 12.23
C SER A 141 1.89 47.32 13.72
N THR A 142 1.46 48.54 14.05
CA THR A 142 0.63 48.86 15.22
C THR A 142 -0.54 47.90 15.36
#